data_AF-A0A1N6YPQ0-F1
#
_entry.id   AF-A0A1N6YPQ0-F1
#
_cell.length_a   1.000
_cell.length_b   1.000
_cell.length_c   1.000
_cell.angle_alpha   90.00
_cell.angle_beta   90.00
_cell.angle_gamma   90.00
#
_symmetry.space_group_name_H-M   'P 1'
#
loop_
_entity.id
_entity.type
_entity.pdbx_description
1 polymer ?
#
loop_
_entity_poly.entity_id
_entity_poly.type
_entity_poly.pdbx_seq_one_letter_code
_entity_poly.pdbx_strand_id
1 'polypeptide(L)'
;MTPRECLQQLVGGVQQDLDDYDSLHQILNEQYQLLRERNSQGLTDLLKREQTLLLPLRQRAALRSKLLAQLGLDASDHGMRQLLDKLPTNLSEKLSPQWQQLQQRVVECKRQNEQNGKLLAIQNQVIRRMLYGEPSSDYSPANPGYNSPY
;
A
#
# COMPACT_ATOMS: atom_id res chain seq x y z
N MET A 1 -2.48 -29.33 12.43
CA MET A 1 -2.91 -28.22 13.29
C MET A 1 -4.33 -28.47 13.69
N THR A 2 -4.62 -28.38 14.98
CA THR A 2 -5.97 -28.42 15.53
C THR A 2 -6.68 -27.09 15.27
N PRO A 3 -8.02 -27.03 15.29
CA PRO A 3 -8.77 -25.77 15.16
C PRO A 3 -8.38 -24.74 16.22
N ARG A 4 -8.06 -25.20 17.44
CA ARG A 4 -7.62 -24.36 18.56
C ARG A 4 -6.26 -23.71 18.27
N GLU A 5 -5.30 -24.46 17.73
CA GLU A 5 -4.00 -23.93 17.33
C GLU A 5 -4.11 -22.92 16.19
N CYS A 6 -5.00 -23.18 15.20
CA CYS A 6 -5.27 -22.24 14.11
C CYS A 6 -5.79 -20.91 14.64
N LEU A 7 -6.74 -20.97 15.57
CA LEU A 7 -7.31 -19.79 16.20
C LEU A 7 -6.27 -19.00 17.01
N GLN A 8 -5.43 -19.68 17.80
CA GLN A 8 -4.37 -19.02 18.57
C GLN A 8 -3.36 -18.32 17.66
N GLN A 9 -2.93 -18.98 16.59
CA GLN A 9 -2.02 -18.36 15.61
C GLN A 9 -2.67 -17.19 14.87
N LEU A 10 -3.97 -17.28 14.56
CA LEU A 10 -4.70 -16.21 13.89
C LEU A 10 -4.83 -14.98 14.79
N VAL A 11 -5.19 -15.16 16.07
CA VAL A 11 -5.28 -14.05 17.04
C VAL A 11 -3.92 -13.39 17.25
N GLY A 12 -2.86 -14.18 17.43
CA GLY A 12 -1.49 -13.63 17.55
C GLY A 12 -1.02 -12.93 16.28
N GLY A 13 -1.38 -13.48 15.11
CA GLY A 13 -1.04 -12.92 13.81
C GLY A 13 -1.68 -11.56 13.55
N VAL A 14 -2.91 -11.32 14.01
CA VAL A 14 -3.60 -10.02 13.82
C VAL A 14 -2.87 -8.88 14.54
N GLN A 15 -2.33 -9.11 15.74
CA GLN A 15 -1.52 -8.09 16.41
C GLN A 15 -0.23 -7.81 15.65
N GLN A 16 0.44 -8.85 15.14
CA GLN A 16 1.64 -8.71 14.33
C GLN A 16 1.36 -7.98 13.00
N ASP A 17 0.19 -8.18 12.41
CA ASP A 17 -0.25 -7.44 11.23
C ASP A 17 -0.42 -5.95 11.57
N LEU A 18 -1.01 -5.62 12.72
CA LEU A 18 -1.13 -4.21 13.15
C LEU A 18 0.23 -3.52 13.24
N ASP A 19 1.20 -4.16 13.91
CA ASP A 19 2.54 -3.61 14.09
C ASP A 19 3.27 -3.40 12.74
N ASP A 20 3.09 -4.33 11.80
CA ASP A 20 3.64 -4.22 10.45
C ASP A 20 3.00 -3.09 9.64
N TYR A 21 1.68 -2.93 9.72
CA TYR A 21 0.98 -1.85 9.04
C TYR A 21 1.26 -0.48 9.65
N ASP A 22 1.48 -0.39 10.97
CA ASP A 22 1.96 0.84 11.61
C ASP A 22 3.38 1.20 11.13
N SER A 23 4.27 0.20 11.03
CA SER A 23 5.62 0.38 10.48
C SER A 23 5.58 0.82 9.01
N LEU A 24 4.71 0.20 8.20
CA LEU A 24 4.52 0.58 6.80
C LEU A 24 3.98 2.01 6.69
N HIS A 25 3.01 2.37 7.53
CA HIS A 25 2.46 3.73 7.55
C HIS A 25 3.54 4.77 7.89
N GLN A 26 4.44 4.48 8.84
CA GLN A 26 5.58 5.35 9.13
C GLN A 26 6.52 5.50 7.94
N ILE A 27 6.87 4.39 7.27
CA ILE A 27 7.70 4.42 6.05
C ILE A 27 7.04 5.27 4.96
N LEU A 28 5.74 5.11 4.73
CA LEU A 28 5.02 5.86 3.71
C LEU A 28 4.96 7.37 4.03
N ASN A 29 4.81 7.74 5.30
CA ASN A 29 4.86 9.15 5.71
C ASN A 29 6.26 9.75 5.57
N GLU A 30 7.31 9.01 5.93
CA GLU A 30 8.69 9.45 5.76
C GLU A 30 9.04 9.60 4.28
N GLN A 31 8.59 8.66 3.43
CA GLN A 31 8.75 8.76 1.98
C GLN A 31 8.10 10.03 1.43
N TYR A 32 6.91 10.39 1.91
CA TYR A 32 6.26 11.64 1.52
C TYR A 32 7.11 12.87 1.86
N GLN A 33 7.69 12.95 3.06
CA GLN A 33 8.55 14.07 3.45
C GLN A 33 9.85 14.11 2.62
N LEU A 34 10.53 12.98 2.47
CA LEU A 34 11.76 12.90 1.68
C LEU A 34 11.54 13.26 0.21
N LEU A 35 10.39 12.86 -0.36
CA LEU A 35 9.96 13.32 -1.67
C LEU A 35 9.82 14.84 -1.66
N ARG A 36 9.06 15.44 -0.73
CA ARG A 36 8.89 16.90 -0.65
C ARG A 36 10.22 17.65 -0.54
N GLU A 37 11.16 17.12 0.22
CA GLU A 37 12.51 17.68 0.43
C GLU A 37 13.48 17.40 -0.73
N ARG A 38 13.08 16.57 -1.70
CA ARG A 38 13.92 16.10 -2.83
C ARG A 38 15.20 15.39 -2.37
N ASN A 39 15.13 14.72 -1.23
CA ASN A 39 16.27 14.01 -0.64
C ASN A 39 16.41 12.60 -1.25
N SER A 40 17.10 12.51 -2.39
CA SER A 40 17.32 11.25 -3.12
C SER A 40 18.12 10.21 -2.34
N GLN A 41 19.07 10.65 -1.51
CA GLN A 41 19.87 9.75 -0.67
C GLN A 41 18.99 9.12 0.42
N GLY A 42 18.20 9.93 1.13
CA GLY A 42 17.25 9.45 2.12
C GLY A 42 16.22 8.49 1.53
N LEU A 43 15.73 8.77 0.32
CA LEU A 43 14.81 7.85 -0.38
C LEU A 43 15.44 6.49 -0.69
N THR A 44 16.73 6.45 -1.00
CA THR A 44 17.44 5.20 -1.28
C THR A 44 17.52 4.32 -0.04
N ASP A 45 17.81 4.89 1.12
CA ASP A 45 17.87 4.14 2.37
C ASP A 45 16.47 3.75 2.87
N LEU A 46 15.47 4.61 2.65
CA LEU A 46 14.07 4.29 2.92
C LEU A 46 13.58 3.09 2.10
N LEU A 47 13.90 3.02 0.81
CA LEU A 47 13.53 1.90 -0.07
C LEU A 47 14.09 0.56 0.43
N LYS A 48 15.29 0.54 1.00
CA LYS A 48 15.86 -0.68 1.59
C LYS A 48 15.03 -1.16 2.77
N ARG A 49 14.66 -0.26 3.69
CA ARG A 49 13.80 -0.59 4.85
C ARG A 49 12.42 -1.07 4.40
N GLU A 50 11.84 -0.42 3.40
CA GLU A 50 10.55 -0.80 2.82
C GLU A 50 10.61 -2.23 2.26
N GLN A 51 11.65 -2.57 1.49
CA GLN A 51 11.83 -3.93 0.96
C GLN A 51 11.98 -4.98 2.07
N THR A 52 12.69 -4.66 3.16
CA THR A 52 12.82 -5.56 4.32
C THR A 52 11.48 -5.81 5.01
N LEU A 53 10.58 -4.83 5.05
CA LEU A 53 9.25 -4.94 5.67
C LEU A 53 8.22 -5.65 4.78
N LEU A 54 8.28 -5.45 3.46
CA LEU A 54 7.26 -5.95 2.53
C LEU A 54 7.19 -7.48 2.47
N LEU A 55 8.32 -8.17 2.56
CA LEU A 55 8.36 -9.63 2.51
C LEU A 55 7.63 -10.29 3.71
N PRO A 56 7.98 -9.99 4.98
CA PRO A 56 7.27 -10.55 6.12
C PRO A 56 5.79 -10.15 6.15
N LEU A 57 5.45 -8.91 5.80
CA LEU A 57 4.06 -8.44 5.75
C LEU A 57 3.22 -9.28 4.77
N ARG A 58 3.75 -9.58 3.58
CA ARG A 58 3.08 -10.46 2.60
C ARG A 58 2.93 -11.89 3.11
N GLN A 59 3.97 -12.43 3.73
CA GLN A 59 3.94 -13.78 4.30
C GLN A 59 2.89 -13.90 5.41
N ARG A 60 2.75 -12.90 6.28
CA ARG A 60 1.75 -12.88 7.36
C ARG A 60 0.33 -12.76 6.81
N ALA A 61 0.10 -11.87 5.84
CA ALA A 61 -1.20 -11.78 5.17
C ALA A 61 -1.60 -13.10 4.50
N ALA A 62 -0.65 -13.79 3.86
CA ALA A 62 -0.88 -15.12 3.28
C ALA A 62 -1.15 -16.19 4.35
N LEU A 63 -0.41 -16.17 5.46
CA LEU A 63 -0.64 -17.07 6.59
C LEU A 63 -2.03 -16.90 7.19
N ARG A 64 -2.46 -15.66 7.44
CA ARG A 64 -3.81 -15.35 7.94
C ARG A 64 -4.89 -15.90 7.00
N SER A 65 -4.72 -15.70 5.70
CA SER A 65 -5.63 -16.21 4.67
C SER A 65 -5.71 -17.74 4.70
N LYS A 66 -4.56 -18.41 4.85
CA LYS A 66 -4.49 -19.87 4.97
C LYS A 66 -5.16 -20.37 6.25
N LEU A 67 -4.99 -19.68 7.38
CA LEU A 67 -5.61 -20.04 8.66
C LEU A 67 -7.13 -19.91 8.61
N LEU A 68 -7.66 -18.85 7.99
CA LEU A 68 -9.11 -18.70 7.76
C LEU A 68 -9.66 -19.84 6.90
N ALA A 69 -8.98 -20.17 5.80
CA ALA A 69 -9.37 -21.29 4.95
C ALA A 69 -9.36 -22.64 5.69
N GLN A 70 -8.38 -22.88 6.56
CA GLN A 70 -8.32 -24.09 7.39
C GLN A 70 -9.46 -24.18 8.41
N LEU A 71 -10.03 -23.04 8.81
CA LEU A 71 -11.22 -22.96 9.66
C LEU A 71 -12.53 -23.08 8.86
N GLY A 72 -12.46 -23.30 7.55
CA GLY A 72 -13.61 -23.38 6.65
C GLY A 72 -14.28 -22.03 6.39
N LEU A 73 -13.51 -20.94 6.53
CA LEU A 73 -13.97 -19.57 6.33
C LEU A 73 -13.33 -18.96 5.09
N ASP A 74 -13.99 -17.98 4.51
CA ASP A 74 -13.44 -17.22 3.39
C ASP A 74 -12.23 -16.38 3.84
N ALA A 75 -11.23 -16.21 2.97
CA ALA A 75 -10.01 -15.46 3.25
C ALA A 75 -10.22 -13.94 3.07
N SER A 76 -11.32 -13.43 3.62
CA SER A 76 -11.76 -12.04 3.45
C SER A 76 -12.22 -11.43 4.76
N ASP A 77 -12.54 -10.12 4.73
CA ASP A 77 -13.22 -9.45 5.84
C ASP A 77 -14.51 -10.15 6.26
N HIS A 78 -15.27 -10.68 5.29
CA HIS A 78 -16.48 -11.42 5.57
C HIS A 78 -16.19 -12.70 6.37
N GLY A 79 -15.19 -13.49 5.96
CA GLY A 79 -14.81 -14.69 6.70
C GLY A 79 -14.26 -14.38 8.10
N MET A 80 -13.56 -13.26 8.27
CA MET A 80 -13.10 -12.82 9.59
C MET A 80 -14.25 -12.37 10.51
N ARG A 81 -15.27 -11.68 9.97
CA ARG A 81 -16.48 -11.35 10.73
C ARG A 81 -17.24 -12.60 11.15
N GLN A 82 -17.39 -13.56 10.25
CA GLN A 82 -17.98 -14.86 10.57
C GLN A 82 -17.20 -15.62 11.64
N LEU A 83 -15.86 -15.48 11.68
CA LEU A 83 -15.06 -16.03 12.77
C LEU A 83 -15.41 -15.34 14.10
N LEU A 84 -15.42 -14.01 14.12
CA LEU A 84 -15.72 -13.21 15.31
C LEU A 84 -17.09 -13.53 15.91
N ASP A 85 -18.10 -13.77 15.07
CA ASP A 85 -19.46 -14.13 15.50
C ASP A 85 -19.53 -15.54 16.11
N LYS A 86 -18.64 -16.44 15.69
CA LYS A 86 -18.57 -17.83 16.20
C LYS A 86 -17.67 -17.98 17.43
N LEU A 87 -16.91 -16.95 17.78
CA LEU A 87 -15.99 -16.99 18.91
C LEU A 87 -16.70 -16.78 20.25
N PRO A 88 -16.19 -17.40 21.33
CA PRO A 88 -16.59 -17.04 22.69
C PRO A 88 -16.45 -15.52 22.92
N THR A 89 -17.39 -14.93 23.66
CA THR A 89 -17.50 -13.47 23.88
C THR A 89 -16.17 -12.85 24.30
N ASN A 90 -15.46 -13.47 25.23
CA ASN A 90 -14.17 -12.99 25.76
C ASN A 90 -13.05 -12.91 24.70
N LEU A 91 -13.10 -13.73 23.65
CA LEU A 91 -12.14 -13.68 22.54
C LEU A 91 -12.62 -12.72 21.45
N SER A 92 -13.92 -12.71 21.17
CA SER A 92 -14.52 -11.79 20.19
C SER A 92 -14.32 -10.32 20.59
N GLU A 93 -14.55 -9.98 21.87
CA GLU A 93 -14.34 -8.64 22.42
C GLU A 93 -12.88 -8.16 22.33
N LYS A 94 -11.92 -9.08 22.34
CA LYS A 94 -10.49 -8.75 22.19
C LYS A 94 -10.09 -8.58 20.72
N LEU A 95 -10.54 -9.49 19.86
CA LEU A 95 -10.08 -9.56 18.47
C LEU A 95 -10.82 -8.59 17.54
N SER A 96 -12.11 -8.34 17.81
CA SER A 96 -12.93 -7.43 17.01
C SER A 96 -12.35 -6.01 16.88
N PRO A 97 -11.95 -5.32 17.97
CA PRO A 97 -11.35 -3.98 17.84
C PRO A 97 -10.00 -4.01 17.12
N GLN A 98 -9.17 -5.03 17.34
CA GLN A 98 -7.90 -5.20 16.64
C GLN A 98 -8.10 -5.39 15.13
N TRP A 99 -9.11 -6.18 14.75
CA TRP A 99 -9.46 -6.38 13.35
C TRP A 99 -9.94 -5.07 12.71
N GLN A 100 -10.85 -4.35 13.36
CA GLN A 100 -11.33 -3.06 12.86
C GLN A 100 -10.18 -2.04 12.69
N GLN A 101 -9.29 -1.96 13.68
CA GLN A 101 -8.10 -1.12 13.61
C GLN A 101 -7.20 -1.52 12.42
N LEU A 102 -6.98 -2.82 12.21
CA LEU A 102 -6.17 -3.31 11.10
C LEU A 102 -6.77 -2.90 9.75
N GLN A 103 -8.09 -3.01 9.60
CA GLN A 103 -8.77 -2.56 8.39
C GLN A 103 -8.56 -1.07 8.13
N GLN A 104 -8.70 -0.24 9.16
CA GLN A 104 -8.45 1.20 9.05
C GLN A 104 -7.00 1.48 8.65
N ARG A 105 -6.03 0.80 9.25
CA ARG A 105 -4.61 0.95 8.91
C ARG A 105 -4.29 0.55 7.48
N VAL A 106 -4.88 -0.54 6.98
CA VAL A 106 -4.73 -0.97 5.58
C VAL A 106 -5.24 0.12 4.63
N VAL A 107 -6.41 0.69 4.90
CA VAL A 107 -7.00 1.78 4.09
C VAL A 107 -6.09 3.00 4.11
N GLU A 108 -5.60 3.38 5.28
CA GLU A 108 -4.72 4.55 5.43
C GLU A 108 -3.38 4.37 4.71
N CYS A 109 -2.75 3.19 4.81
CA CYS A 109 -1.54 2.87 4.06
C CYS A 109 -1.78 2.94 2.55
N LYS A 110 -2.91 2.45 2.05
CA LYS A 110 -3.26 2.56 0.62
C LYS A 110 -3.38 4.02 0.19
N ARG A 111 -4.11 4.83 0.97
CA ARG A 111 -4.29 6.27 0.72
C ARG A 111 -2.95 7.00 0.68
N GLN A 112 -2.06 6.73 1.63
CA GLN A 112 -0.74 7.37 1.69
C GLN A 112 0.16 6.93 0.53
N ASN A 113 0.15 5.64 0.18
CA ASN A 113 0.90 5.12 -0.96
C ASN A 113 0.47 5.76 -2.29
N GLU A 114 -0.84 5.93 -2.50
CA GLU A 114 -1.37 6.65 -3.66
C GLU A 114 -0.91 8.12 -3.71
N GLN A 115 -0.85 8.79 -2.55
CA GLN A 115 -0.34 10.16 -2.47
C GLN A 115 1.15 10.25 -2.82
N ASN A 116 1.96 9.33 -2.31
CA ASN A 116 3.39 9.26 -2.64
C ASN A 116 3.59 9.02 -4.16
N GLY A 117 2.81 8.12 -4.76
CA GLY A 117 2.85 7.86 -6.20
C GLY A 117 2.50 9.09 -7.05
N LYS A 118 1.46 9.85 -6.65
CA LYS A 118 1.11 11.13 -7.31
C LYS A 118 2.23 12.15 -7.21
N LEU A 119 2.83 12.31 -6.03
CA LEU A 119 3.93 13.26 -5.81
C LEU A 119 5.17 12.89 -6.65
N LEU A 120 5.52 11.61 -6.70
CA LEU A 120 6.60 11.08 -7.54
C LEU A 120 6.37 11.37 -9.03
N ALA A 121 5.14 11.20 -9.52
CA ALA A 121 4.80 11.49 -10.91
C ALA A 121 4.99 12.98 -11.24
N ILE A 122 4.52 13.88 -10.36
CA ILE A 122 4.70 15.33 -10.50
C ILE A 122 6.19 15.69 -10.54
N GLN A 123 7.01 15.13 -9.65
CA GLN A 123 8.45 15.41 -9.65
C GLN A 123 9.14 14.97 -10.94
N ASN A 124 8.80 13.78 -11.43
CA ASN A 124 9.33 13.30 -12.71
C ASN A 124 8.93 14.22 -13.88
N GLN A 125 7.70 14.75 -13.90
CA GLN A 125 7.28 15.72 -14.91
C GLN A 125 8.08 17.03 -14.83
N VAL A 126 8.30 17.56 -13.62
CA VAL A 126 9.10 18.79 -13.42
C VAL A 126 10.54 18.59 -13.87
N ILE A 127 11.17 17.48 -13.48
CA ILE A 127 12.53 17.13 -13.90
C ILE A 127 12.60 16.99 -15.42
N ARG A 128 11.63 16.30 -16.06
CA ARG A 128 11.57 16.17 -17.52
C ARG A 128 11.42 17.52 -18.22
N ARG A 129 10.56 18.40 -17.72
CA ARG A 129 10.40 19.75 -18.29
C ARG A 129 11.66 20.59 -18.13
N MET A 130 12.38 20.44 -17.02
CA MET A 130 13.67 21.12 -16.81
C MET A 130 14.78 20.57 -17.72
N LEU A 131 14.82 19.24 -17.93
CA LEU A 131 15.86 18.58 -18.74
C LEU A 131 15.61 18.67 -20.24
N TYR A 132 14.36 18.64 -20.69
CA TYR A 132 13.97 18.53 -22.09
C TYR A 132 13.21 19.74 -22.64
N GLY A 133 12.92 20.75 -21.80
CA GLY A 133 12.05 21.87 -22.15
C GLY A 133 10.57 21.48 -22.25
N GLU A 134 9.68 22.48 -22.35
CA GLU A 134 8.32 22.23 -22.87
C GLU A 134 8.46 21.71 -24.30
N PRO A 135 7.64 20.75 -24.77
CA PRO A 135 7.59 20.46 -26.19
C PRO A 135 7.21 21.76 -26.90
N SER A 136 8.14 22.29 -27.69
CA SER A 136 7.88 23.44 -28.54
C SER A 136 6.73 23.06 -29.47
N SER A 137 5.55 23.64 -29.23
CA SER A 137 4.40 23.58 -30.11
C SER A 137 4.65 24.46 -31.34
N ASP A 138 5.75 24.22 -32.06
CA ASP A 138 6.18 25.03 -33.20
C ASP A 138 6.20 24.27 -34.53
N TYR A 139 5.65 23.05 -34.55
CA TYR A 139 5.31 22.37 -35.80
C TYR A 139 3.88 22.72 -36.24
N SER A 140 3.71 23.94 -36.76
CA SER A 140 2.76 24.14 -37.86
C SER A 140 3.57 24.07 -39.15
N PRO A 141 3.47 23.00 -39.97
CA PRO A 141 4.04 23.06 -41.31
C PRO A 141 3.34 24.21 -42.04
N ALA A 142 4.14 25.21 -42.43
CA ALA A 142 3.70 26.29 -43.30
C ALA A 142 2.99 25.67 -44.50
N ASN A 143 1.69 25.93 -44.61
CA ASN A 143 0.86 25.50 -45.72
C ASN A 143 1.49 26.09 -47.00
N PRO A 144 2.05 25.28 -47.92
CA PRO A 144 2.56 25.83 -49.16
C PRO A 144 1.34 26.28 -49.97
N GLY A 145 1.18 27.60 -50.08
CA GLY A 145 0.16 28.21 -50.91
C GLY A 145 0.20 27.62 -52.31
N TYR A 146 -0.92 27.01 -52.71
CA TYR A 146 -1.19 26.69 -54.10
C TYR A 146 -1.05 27.97 -54.93
N ASN A 147 0.03 28.05 -55.71
CA ASN A 147 0.14 29.00 -56.79
C ASN A 147 0.12 28.20 -58.09
N SER A 148 -1.06 28.11 -58.71
CA SER A 148 -1.24 27.60 -60.05
C SER A 148 -1.72 28.76 -60.93
N PRO A 149 -0.89 29.21 -61.89
CA PRO A 149 -1.37 30.00 -63.00
C PRO A 149 -1.19 29.21 -64.30
N TYR A 150 -2.34 28.95 -64.94
CA TYR A 150 -2.55 28.47 -66.32
C TYR A 150 -2.20 27.01 -66.64
#